data_AF-A0A9W7H414-F1
#
_entry.id   AF-A0A9W7H414-F1
#
_cell.length_a   1.000
_cell.length_b   1.000
_cell.length_c   1.000
_cell.angle_alpha   90.00
_cell.angle_beta   90.00
_cell.angle_gamma   90.00
#
_symmetry.space_group_name_H-M   'P 1'
#
loop_
_entity.id
_entity.type
_entity.pdbx_description
1 polymer ?
#
loop_
_entity_poly.entity_id
_entity_poly.type
_entity_poly.pdbx_seq_one_letter_code
_entity_poly.pdbx_strand_id
1 'polypeptide(L)'
;MSSCKDAKEVWDKLEVTYEGTNEVNETKIGLLNLKYENFKMEPDEDVTNMFDRFSTITNELKGYGEIISEDKLVRKLLYSLPESWDSKKTAIIEAKNLKTLKLDELMGSLLTLEIMKK
;
A
#
# COMPACT_ATOMS: atom_id res chain seq x y z
N MET A 1 -4.13 -14.84 -52.90
CA MET A 1 -3.36 -14.05 -51.91
C MET A 1 -4.33 -13.12 -51.17
N SER A 2 -4.96 -13.54 -50.06
CA SER A 2 -5.82 -12.61 -49.31
C SER A 2 -5.94 -12.84 -47.80
N SER A 3 -5.09 -13.67 -47.18
CA SER A 3 -5.24 -13.99 -45.74
C SER A 3 -4.40 -13.12 -44.78
N CYS A 4 -3.56 -12.21 -45.27
CA CYS A 4 -2.65 -11.43 -44.41
C CYS A 4 -3.21 -10.08 -43.90
N LYS A 5 -4.35 -9.62 -44.41
CA LYS A 5 -4.90 -8.31 -44.00
C LYS A 5 -5.59 -8.39 -42.64
N ASP A 6 -6.42 -9.42 -42.43
CA ASP A 6 -7.16 -9.61 -41.17
C ASP A 6 -6.22 -9.94 -39.99
N ALA A 7 -5.20 -10.79 -40.21
CA ALA A 7 -4.26 -11.18 -39.17
C ALA A 7 -3.41 -9.99 -38.68
N LYS A 8 -3.06 -9.06 -39.58
CA LYS A 8 -2.31 -7.86 -39.23
C LYS A 8 -3.17 -6.86 -38.44
N GLU A 9 -4.42 -6.62 -38.86
CA GLU A 9 -5.33 -5.75 -38.10
C GLU A 9 -5.66 -6.32 -36.71
N VAL A 10 -5.82 -7.63 -36.59
CA VAL A 10 -6.02 -8.28 -35.29
C VAL A 10 -4.78 -8.12 -34.39
N TRP A 11 -3.57 -8.26 -34.95
CA TRP A 11 -2.32 -8.02 -34.22
C TRP A 11 -2.13 -6.56 -33.81
N ASP A 12 -2.32 -5.61 -34.73
CA ASP A 12 -2.19 -4.18 -34.45
C ASP A 12 -3.22 -3.74 -33.38
N LYS A 13 -4.44 -4.30 -33.41
CA LYS A 13 -5.46 -4.04 -32.37
C LYS A 13 -5.10 -4.65 -31.02
N LEU A 14 -4.53 -5.85 -31.01
CA LEU A 14 -4.03 -6.49 -29.78
C LEU A 14 -2.86 -5.72 -29.18
N GLU A 15 -1.92 -5.26 -30.02
CA GLU A 15 -0.77 -4.45 -29.63
C GLU A 15 -1.21 -3.12 -29.02
N VAL A 16 -2.09 -2.37 -29.71
CA VAL A 16 -2.64 -1.10 -29.18
C VAL A 16 -3.44 -1.31 -27.90
N THR A 17 -4.21 -2.41 -27.79
CA THR A 17 -4.95 -2.71 -26.56
C THR A 17 -4.00 -3.05 -25.41
N TYR A 18 -2.93 -3.79 -25.69
CA TYR A 18 -1.93 -4.17 -24.69
C TYR A 18 -1.08 -2.97 -24.25
N GLU A 19 -0.59 -2.15 -25.18
CA GLU A 19 0.11 -0.90 -24.91
C GLU A 19 -0.74 0.08 -24.10
N GLY A 20 -2.01 0.29 -24.49
CA GLY A 20 -2.94 1.13 -23.73
C GLY A 20 -3.28 0.55 -22.35
N THR A 21 -3.31 -0.77 -22.19
CA THR A 21 -3.48 -1.43 -20.89
C THR A 21 -2.23 -1.25 -20.03
N ASN A 22 -1.03 -1.34 -20.62
CA ASN A 22 0.24 -1.14 -19.92
C ASN A 22 0.42 0.31 -19.46
N GLU A 23 0.15 1.31 -20.31
CA GLU A 23 0.25 2.73 -19.95
C GLU A 23 -0.73 3.09 -18.81
N VAL A 24 -1.95 2.57 -18.87
CA VAL A 24 -2.94 2.74 -17.79
C VAL A 24 -2.49 2.05 -16.50
N ASN A 25 -1.89 0.85 -16.61
CA ASN A 25 -1.37 0.14 -15.44
C ASN A 25 -0.18 0.86 -14.81
N GLU A 26 0.77 1.35 -15.60
CA GLU A 26 1.91 2.16 -15.14
C GLU A 26 1.44 3.44 -14.44
N THR A 27 0.46 4.12 -15.01
CA THR A 27 -0.14 5.31 -14.38
C THR A 27 -0.79 4.97 -13.03
N LYS A 28 -1.55 3.87 -12.95
CA LYS A 28 -2.16 3.41 -11.69
C LYS A 28 -1.12 3.05 -10.64
N ILE A 29 -0.07 2.32 -11.01
CA ILE A 29 1.05 1.99 -10.13
C ILE A 29 1.71 3.26 -9.62
N GLY A 30 1.97 4.25 -10.49
CA GLY A 30 2.51 5.55 -10.11
C GLY A 30 1.64 6.28 -9.08
N LEU A 31 0.32 6.29 -9.29
CA LEU A 31 -0.63 6.89 -8.35
C LEU A 31 -0.68 6.13 -7.01
N LEU A 32 -0.62 4.80 -7.04
CA LEU A 32 -0.59 3.97 -5.83
C LEU A 32 0.70 4.17 -5.03
N ASN A 33 1.84 4.26 -5.71
CA ASN A 33 3.11 4.60 -5.09
C ASN A 33 3.06 5.99 -4.45
N LEU A 34 2.46 6.98 -5.13
CA LEU A 34 2.28 8.31 -4.54
C LEU A 34 1.37 8.29 -3.30
N LYS A 35 0.27 7.53 -3.34
CA LYS A 35 -0.63 7.35 -2.19
C LYS A 35 0.07 6.65 -1.03
N TYR A 36 0.84 5.60 -1.32
CA TYR A 36 1.65 4.90 -0.34
C TYR A 36 2.68 5.84 0.28
N GLU A 37 3.43 6.59 -0.54
CA GLU A 37 4.48 7.47 -0.04
C GLU A 37 3.95 8.61 0.81
N ASN A 38 2.83 9.20 0.43
CA ASN A 38 2.17 10.26 1.20
C ASN A 38 1.19 9.73 2.27
N PHE A 39 1.18 8.42 2.52
CA PHE A 39 0.25 7.81 3.46
C PHE A 39 0.45 8.38 4.86
N LYS A 40 -0.64 8.89 5.44
CA LYS A 40 -0.72 9.42 6.80
C LYS A 40 -2.11 9.15 7.35
N MET A 41 -2.21 9.07 8.66
CA MET A 41 -3.49 9.03 9.36
C MET A 41 -4.21 10.37 9.17
N GLU A 42 -5.49 10.33 8.83
CA GLU A 42 -6.32 11.53 8.75
C GLU A 42 -6.81 11.97 10.15
N PRO A 43 -7.16 13.26 10.36
CA PRO A 43 -7.48 13.80 11.69
C PRO A 43 -8.64 13.10 12.45
N ASP A 44 -9.64 12.61 11.71
CA ASP A 44 -10.84 11.95 12.25
C ASP A 44 -10.87 10.44 11.95
N GLU A 45 -9.74 9.89 11.50
CA GLU A 45 -9.59 8.48 11.23
C GLU A 45 -9.20 7.73 12.52
N ASP A 46 -9.77 6.54 12.74
CA ASP A 46 -9.32 5.64 13.80
C ASP A 46 -8.26 4.66 13.29
N VAL A 47 -7.59 3.94 14.19
CA VAL A 47 -6.53 2.99 13.82
C VAL A 47 -7.03 1.89 12.88
N THR A 48 -8.28 1.45 13.01
CA THR A 48 -8.88 0.42 12.14
C THR A 48 -9.04 0.93 10.73
N ASN A 49 -9.68 2.09 10.58
CA ASN A 49 -9.91 2.73 9.28
C ASN A 49 -8.60 3.08 8.56
N MET A 50 -7.60 3.57 9.31
CA MET A 50 -6.25 3.80 8.79
C MET A 50 -5.63 2.50 8.26
N PHE A 51 -5.73 1.41 9.02
CA PHE A 51 -5.17 0.11 8.65
C PHE A 51 -5.84 -0.48 7.41
N ASP A 52 -7.16 -0.35 7.28
CA ASP A 52 -7.91 -0.82 6.12
C ASP A 52 -7.50 -0.08 4.84
N ARG A 53 -7.33 1.25 4.91
CA ARG A 53 -6.79 2.06 3.81
C ARG A 53 -5.37 1.65 3.44
N PHE A 54 -4.50 1.46 4.44
CA PHE A 54 -3.12 1.02 4.22
C PHE A 54 -3.05 -0.37 3.57
N SER A 55 -3.86 -1.31 4.05
CA SER A 55 -3.97 -2.66 3.50
C SER A 55 -4.50 -2.65 2.06
N THR A 56 -5.46 -1.79 1.75
CA THR A 56 -5.98 -1.64 0.39
C THR A 56 -4.88 -1.19 -0.57
N ILE A 57 -4.13 -0.14 -0.24
CA ILE A 57 -3.05 0.39 -1.09
C ILE A 57 -1.95 -0.67 -1.30
N THR A 58 -1.54 -1.34 -0.23
CA THR A 58 -0.43 -2.32 -0.28
C THR A 58 -0.84 -3.61 -0.99
N ASN A 59 -2.08 -4.05 -0.86
CA ASN A 59 -2.61 -5.18 -1.61
C ASN A 59 -2.78 -4.87 -3.10
N GLU A 60 -3.20 -3.65 -3.46
CA GLU A 60 -3.25 -3.21 -4.85
C GLU A 60 -1.85 -3.18 -5.47
N LEU A 61 -0.86 -2.58 -4.80
CA LEU A 61 0.54 -2.58 -5.25
C LEU A 61 1.07 -4.00 -5.44
N LYS A 62 0.82 -4.89 -4.47
CA LYS A 62 1.17 -6.32 -4.59
C LYS A 62 0.49 -6.99 -5.78
N GLY A 63 -0.75 -6.64 -6.09
CA GLY A 63 -1.49 -7.13 -7.27
C GLY A 63 -0.84 -6.72 -8.60
N TYR A 64 -0.13 -5.60 -8.63
CA TYR A 64 0.67 -5.16 -9.78
C TYR A 64 2.12 -5.69 -9.77
N GLY A 65 2.49 -6.52 -8.79
CA GLY A 65 3.83 -7.12 -8.68
C GLY A 65 4.81 -6.33 -7.81
N GLU A 66 4.40 -5.23 -7.18
CA GLU A 66 5.21 -4.46 -6.24
C GLU A 66 5.24 -5.16 -4.87
N ILE A 67 6.34 -5.87 -4.58
CA ILE A 67 6.50 -6.59 -3.31
C ILE A 67 7.20 -5.67 -2.31
N ILE A 68 6.44 -5.16 -1.34
CA ILE A 68 6.96 -4.40 -0.21
C ILE A 68 7.24 -5.35 0.95
N SER A 69 8.44 -5.29 1.51
CA SER A 69 8.82 -6.13 2.65
C SER A 69 8.05 -5.76 3.92
N GLU A 70 7.78 -6.75 4.77
CA GLU A 70 6.96 -6.55 5.97
C GLU A 70 7.56 -5.50 6.93
N ASP A 71 8.90 -5.45 7.05
CA ASP A 71 9.58 -4.42 7.86
C ASP A 71 9.35 -3.00 7.32
N LYS A 72 9.27 -2.83 6.00
CA LYS A 72 8.95 -1.55 5.37
C LYS A 72 7.49 -1.17 5.63
N LEU A 73 6.57 -2.13 5.55
CA LEU A 73 5.16 -1.90 5.83
C LEU A 73 4.94 -1.48 7.29
N VAL A 74 5.54 -2.20 8.24
CA VAL A 74 5.49 -1.91 9.67
C VAL A 74 6.03 -0.50 9.95
N ARG A 75 7.20 -0.16 9.39
CA ARG A 75 7.78 1.18 9.54
C ARG A 75 6.86 2.23 8.94
N LYS A 76 6.35 2.01 7.72
CA LYS A 76 5.49 2.97 7.05
C LYS A 76 4.25 3.27 7.89
N LEU A 77 3.53 2.24 8.31
CA LEU A 77 2.34 2.39 9.15
C LEU A 77 2.66 3.14 10.46
N LEU A 78 3.77 2.78 11.12
CA LEU A 78 4.19 3.42 12.36
C LEU A 78 4.53 4.91 12.18
N TYR A 79 5.23 5.29 11.11
CA TYR A 79 5.59 6.69 10.83
C TYR A 79 4.43 7.51 10.27
N SER A 80 3.39 6.87 9.75
CA SER A 80 2.17 7.52 9.27
C SER A 80 1.20 7.95 10.39
N LEU A 81 1.45 7.53 11.64
CA LEU A 81 0.67 7.96 12.81
C LEU A 81 0.98 9.43 13.18
N PRO A 82 -0.03 10.19 13.64
CA PRO A 82 0.12 11.61 13.93
C PRO A 82 0.98 11.84 15.18
N GLU A 83 1.44 13.08 15.38
CA GLU A 83 2.33 13.47 16.48
C GLU A 83 1.75 13.13 17.87
N SER A 84 0.42 13.11 18.02
CA SER A 84 -0.25 12.69 19.26
C SER A 84 0.06 11.24 19.69
N TRP A 85 0.65 10.44 18.79
CA TRP A 85 1.11 9.08 19.05
C TRP A 85 2.61 8.99 19.32
N ASP A 86 3.38 10.08 19.31
CA ASP A 86 4.85 10.04 19.42
C ASP A 86 5.36 9.25 20.63
N SER A 87 4.81 9.47 21.82
CA SER A 87 5.21 8.71 23.01
C SER A 87 4.93 7.20 22.88
N LYS A 88 3.82 6.83 22.22
CA LYS A 88 3.44 5.44 21.98
C LYS A 88 4.32 4.80 20.91
N LYS A 89 4.63 5.55 19.84
CA LYS A 89 5.57 5.14 18.79
C LYS A 89 6.93 4.81 19.41
N THR A 90 7.48 5.71 20.23
CA THR A 90 8.76 5.50 20.91
C THR A 90 8.74 4.23 21.77
N ALA A 91 7.70 4.04 22.59
CA ALA A 91 7.57 2.83 23.42
C ALA A 91 7.53 1.54 22.58
N ILE A 92 6.85 1.53 21.43
CA ILE A 92 6.83 0.37 20.52
C ILE A 92 8.22 0.13 19.91
N ILE A 93 8.91 1.19 19.48
CA ILE A 93 10.25 1.11 18.88
C ILE A 93 11.28 0.57 19.88
N GLU A 94 11.18 0.97 21.15
CA GLU A 94 12.06 0.51 22.22
C GLU A 94 11.76 -0.93 22.65
N ALA A 95 10.48 -1.30 22.71
CA ALA A 95 10.05 -2.61 23.20
C ALA A 95 10.16 -3.72 22.13
N LYS A 96 10.08 -3.37 20.83
CA LYS A 96 9.96 -4.34 19.74
C LYS A 96 11.04 -4.17 18.68
N ASN A 97 11.52 -5.29 18.14
CA ASN A 97 12.40 -5.28 16.98
C ASN A 97 11.59 -5.10 15.69
N LEU A 98 11.63 -3.89 15.10
CA LEU A 98 10.91 -3.56 13.87
C LEU A 98 11.30 -4.42 12.64
N LYS A 99 12.44 -5.13 12.67
CA LYS A 99 12.83 -6.03 11.57
C LYS A 99 12.11 -7.37 11.59
N THR A 100 11.59 -7.77 12.75
CA THR A 100 10.93 -9.06 12.96
C THR A 100 9.47 -8.93 13.36
N LEU A 101 9.05 -7.71 13.70
CA LEU A 101 7.67 -7.38 14.05
C LEU A 101 6.77 -7.62 12.84
N LYS A 102 5.68 -8.36 13.04
CA LYS A 102 4.66 -8.53 12.00
C LYS A 102 3.69 -7.36 11.97
N LEU A 103 3.10 -7.13 10.80
CA LEU A 103 2.13 -6.05 10.64
C LEU A 103 0.90 -6.24 11.55
N ASP A 104 0.40 -7.46 11.67
CA ASP A 104 -0.74 -7.80 12.53
C ASP A 104 -0.43 -7.58 14.03
N GLU A 105 0.81 -7.84 14.45
CA GLU A 105 1.25 -7.62 15.83
C GLU A 105 1.38 -6.12 16.17
N LEU A 106 1.81 -5.31 15.19
CA LEU A 106 1.78 -3.86 15.31
C LEU A 106 0.33 -3.39 15.46
N MET A 107 -0.57 -3.86 14.58
CA MET A 107 -1.99 -3.50 14.60
C MET A 107 -2.64 -3.80 15.96
N GLY A 108 -2.45 -5.01 16.50
CA GLY A 108 -2.98 -5.36 17.82
C GLY A 108 -2.45 -4.47 18.96
N SER A 109 -1.20 -3.99 18.84
CA SER A 109 -0.61 -3.07 19.82
C SER A 109 -1.22 -1.68 19.71
N LEU A 110 -1.42 -1.18 18.49
CA LEU A 110 -2.03 0.12 18.24
C LEU A 110 -3.48 0.16 18.72
N LEU A 111 -4.27 -0.89 18.45
CA LEU A 111 -5.65 -1.01 18.94
C LEU A 111 -5.73 -1.01 20.47
N THR A 112 -4.84 -1.75 21.13
CA THR A 112 -4.80 -1.78 22.61
C THR A 112 -4.54 -0.38 23.18
N LEU A 113 -3.61 0.35 22.57
CA LEU A 113 -3.26 1.71 23.00
C LEU A 113 -4.34 2.75 22.68
N GLU A 114 -5.13 2.52 21.62
CA GLU A 114 -6.30 3.35 21.29
C GLU A 114 -7.43 3.16 22.32
N ILE A 115 -7.68 1.92 22.73
CA ILE A 115 -8.69 1.60 23.75
C ILE A 115 -8.29 2.16 25.11
N MET A 116 -7.02 2.05 25.50
CA MET A 116 -6.49 2.62 26.75
C MET A 116 -6.54 4.16 26.81
N LYS A 117 -6.79 4.84 25.68
CA LYS A 117 -6.91 6.30 25.59
C LYS A 117 -8.34 6.79 25.89
N LYS A 118 -9.34 5.91 25.88
CA LYS A 118 -10.74 6.19 26.23
C LYS A 118 -10.99 5.93 27.70
#